data_AF-A0A0Z8IVN6-F1
#
_entry.id   AF-A0A0Z8IVN6-F1
#
_cell.length_a   1.000
_cell.length_b   1.000
_cell.length_c   1.000
_cell.angle_alpha   90.00
_cell.angle_beta   90.00
_cell.angle_gamma   90.00
#
_symmetry.space_group_name_H-M   'P 1'
#
loop_
_entity.id
_entity.type
_entity.pdbx_description
1 polymer ?
#
loop_
_entity_poly.entity_id
_entity_poly.type
_entity_poly.pdbx_seq_one_letter_code
_entity_poly.pdbx_strand_id
1 'polypeptide(L)' 'MTKKLGVLLVDAPEPTYWKYTYITKRAADFVCWSSDSNVFVQKEAYHCTQEEAKKYPQFRWVALEDLG' A
#
# COMPACT_ATOMS: atom_id res chain seq x y z
N MET A 1 -21.68 -1.40 9.17
CA MET A 1 -20.69 -1.84 8.17
C MET A 1 -19.31 -1.56 8.72
N THR A 2 -18.53 -2.60 9.02
CA THR A 2 -17.12 -2.46 9.42
C THR A 2 -16.32 -2.00 8.20
N LYS A 3 -15.73 -0.81 8.26
CA LYS A 3 -14.89 -0.31 7.16
C LYS A 3 -13.66 -1.20 7.04
N LYS A 4 -13.44 -1.82 5.87
CA LYS A 4 -12.26 -2.64 5.62
C LYS A 4 -11.01 -1.76 5.50
N LEU A 5 -9.94 -2.16 6.18
CA LEU A 5 -8.62 -1.55 6.06
C LEU A 5 -7.79 -2.28 5.00
N GLY A 6 -6.99 -1.50 4.31
CA GLY A 6 -6.02 -1.97 3.33
C GLY A 6 -4.81 -1.05 3.30
N VAL A 7 -3.92 -1.32 2.37
CA VAL A 7 -2.71 -0.53 2.12
C VAL A 7 -2.69 -0.02 0.69
N LEU A 8 -1.85 0.99 0.44
CA LEU A 8 -1.61 1.52 -0.90
C LEU A 8 -0.29 0.97 -1.46
N LEU A 9 -0.41 0.23 -2.56
CA LEU A 9 0.71 -0.26 -3.36
C LEU A 9 0.92 0.61 -4.60
N VAL A 10 2.14 0.60 -5.10
CA VAL A 10 2.53 1.21 -6.37
C VAL A 10 2.73 0.09 -7.36
N ASP A 11 2.02 0.15 -8.49
CA ASP A 11 2.27 -0.76 -9.60
C ASP A 11 3.51 -0.29 -10.35
N ALA A 12 4.61 -1.02 -10.19
CA ALA A 12 5.85 -0.79 -10.92
C ALA A 12 5.79 -1.52 -12.28
N PRO A 13 6.33 -0.92 -13.36
CA PRO A 13 6.42 -1.59 -14.65
C PRO A 13 7.34 -2.82 -14.55
N GLU A 14 6.96 -3.90 -15.21
CA GLU A 14 7.78 -5.10 -15.33
C GLU A 14 9.03 -4.83 -16.19
N PRO A 15 10.20 -5.44 -15.87
CA PRO A 15 10.43 -6.36 -14.76
C PRO A 15 10.61 -5.63 -13.41
N THR A 16 10.06 -6.19 -12.32
CA THR A 16 10.28 -5.66 -10.97
C THR A 16 11.32 -6.48 -10.21
N TYR A 17 12.21 -5.79 -9.48
CA TYR A 17 13.16 -6.45 -8.57
C TYR A 17 12.50 -6.87 -7.24
N TRP A 18 11.40 -6.21 -6.87
CA TRP A 18 10.73 -6.39 -5.58
C TRP A 18 9.28 -6.79 -5.79
N LYS A 19 8.77 -7.69 -4.94
CA LYS A 19 7.39 -8.16 -4.98
C LYS A 19 6.38 -7.06 -4.66
N TYR A 20 6.73 -6.16 -3.75
CA TYR A 20 5.88 -5.05 -3.34
C TYR A 20 6.63 -3.73 -3.39
N THR A 21 6.01 -2.73 -4.01
CA THR A 21 6.33 -1.32 -3.79
C THR A 21 5.13 -0.69 -3.10
N TYR A 22 5.36 -0.01 -1.98
CA TYR A 22 4.30 0.53 -1.12
C TYR A 22 4.67 1.92 -0.63
N ILE A 23 3.68 2.68 -0.18
CA ILE A 23 3.91 4.02 0.38
C ILE A 23 3.76 4.03 1.89
N THR A 24 4.52 4.89 2.56
CA THR A 24 4.30 5.26 3.97
C THR A 24 3.99 6.75 4.05
N LYS A 25 3.16 7.15 5.02
CA LYS A 25 2.83 8.57 5.23
C LYS A 25 3.77 9.18 6.25
N ARG A 26 4.54 10.19 5.84
CA ARG A 26 5.22 11.13 6.73
C ARG A 26 4.40 12.41 6.82
N ALA A 27 4.69 13.26 7.81
CA ALA A 27 3.87 14.41 8.21
C ALA A 27 3.09 15.11 7.07
N ALA A 28 3.78 15.50 5.98
CA ALA A 28 3.17 16.14 4.81
C ALA A 28 3.20 15.29 3.53
N ASP A 29 4.03 14.25 3.45
CA ASP A 29 4.37 13.58 2.20
C ASP A 29 4.23 12.06 2.28
N PHE A 30 4.13 11.42 1.12
CA PHE A 30 4.28 9.99 0.97
C PHE A 30 5.70 9.63 0.55
N VAL A 31 6.23 8.55 1.13
CA VAL A 31 7.53 7.99 0.75
C VAL A 31 7.31 6.58 0.22
N CYS A 32 7.87 6.29 -0.96
CA CYS A 32 7.85 4.95 -1.54
C CYS A 32 8.95 4.08 -0.94
N TRP A 33 8.60 2.83 -0.66
CA TRP A 33 9.49 1.77 -0.20
C TRP A 33 9.25 0.52 -1.04
N SER A 34 10.22 -0.40 -1.04
CA SER A 34 10.06 -1.69 -1.70
C SER A 34 10.54 -2.82 -0.78
N SER A 35 9.84 -3.95 -0.82
CA SER A 35 10.15 -5.13 -0.02
C SER A 35 9.53 -6.37 -0.65
N ASP A 36 10.15 -7.53 -0.43
CA ASP A 36 9.54 -8.82 -0.74
C ASP A 36 8.66 -9.36 0.38
N SER A 37 8.73 -8.74 1.58
CA SER A 37 8.04 -9.21 2.77
C SER A 37 6.67 -8.54 2.95
N ASN A 38 5.62 -9.36 2.86
CA ASN A 38 4.25 -8.99 3.20
C ASN A 38 4.12 -8.41 4.62
N VAL A 39 4.83 -8.98 5.61
CA VAL A 39 4.79 -8.53 7.02
C VAL A 39 5.27 -7.08 7.14
N PHE A 40 6.32 -6.71 6.41
CA PHE A 40 6.78 -5.31 6.39
C PHE A 40 5.75 -4.38 5.74
N VAL A 41 5.12 -4.81 4.64
CA VAL A 41 4.05 -4.04 3.99
C VAL A 41 2.86 -3.84 4.94
N GLN A 42 2.40 -4.91 5.59
CA GLN A 42 1.29 -4.88 6.55
C GLN A 42 1.60 -4.02 7.78
N LYS A 43 2.87 -3.85 8.16
CA LYS A 43 3.22 -3.07 9.35
C LYS A 43 3.50 -1.60 9.04
N GLU A 44 4.22 -1.34 7.95
CA GLU A 44 4.80 -0.02 7.69
C GLU A 44 4.02 0.79 6.66
N ALA A 45 3.29 0.13 5.74
CA ALA A 45 2.58 0.82 4.67
C ALA A 45 1.46 1.74 5.20
N TYR A 46 1.04 2.70 4.38
CA TYR A 46 -0.05 3.59 4.70
C TYR A 46 -1.38 2.83 4.74
N HIS A 47 -1.92 2.67 5.95
CA HIS A 47 -3.20 2.02 6.20
C HIS A 47 -4.34 3.00 5.93
N CYS A 48 -5.27 2.59 5.08
CA CYS A 48 -6.45 3.38 4.80
C CYS A 48 -7.63 2.52 4.38
N THR A 49 -8.82 3.09 4.51
CA THR A 49 -10.05 2.49 3.98
C THR A 49 -10.11 2.64 2.46
N GLN A 50 -10.91 1.79 1.82
CA GLN A 50 -11.14 1.89 0.37
C GLN A 50 -11.71 3.26 -0.06
N GLU A 51 -12.48 3.94 0.80
CA GLU A 51 -12.98 5.29 0.52
C GLU A 51 -11.86 6.33 0.53
N GLU A 52 -10.94 6.25 1.49
CA GLU A 52 -9.80 7.16 1.58
C GLU A 52 -8.82 6.96 0.43
N ALA A 53 -8.63 5.72 -0.01
CA ALA A 53 -7.81 5.37 -1.15
C ALA A 53 -8.24 6.07 -2.45
N LYS A 54 -9.54 6.38 -2.62
CA LYS A 54 -10.05 7.11 -3.78
C LYS A 54 -9.44 8.50 -3.94
N LYS A 55 -8.89 9.09 -2.88
CA LYS A 55 -8.15 10.37 -2.93
C LYS A 55 -6.81 10.24 -3.67
N TYR A 56 -6.31 9.01 -3.82
CA TYR A 56 -5.02 8.72 -4.41
C TYR A 56 -5.15 7.67 -5.53
N PRO A 57 -5.78 8.03 -6.67
CA PRO A 57 -6.07 7.10 -7.76
C PRO A 57 -4.82 6.50 -8.42
N GLN A 58 -3.64 7.10 -8.20
CA GLN A 58 -2.36 6.59 -8.69
C GLN A 58 -1.86 5.34 -7.94
N PHE A 59 -2.44 5.03 -6.78
CA PHE A 59 -2.05 3.87 -5.98
C PHE A 59 -3.13 2.79 -6.04
N ARG A 60 -2.68 1.54 -6.03
CA ARG A 60 -3.57 0.39 -5.95
C ARG A 60 -3.85 0.07 -4.49
N TRP A 61 -5.11 0.19 -4.08
CA TRP A 61 -5.54 -0.26 -2.76
C TRP A 61 -5.67 -1.78 -2.73
N VAL A 62 -5.12 -2.40 -1.69
CA VAL A 62 -5.18 -3.84 -1.44
C VAL A 62 -5.66 -4.06 -0.02
N ALA A 63 -6.65 -4.92 0.18
CA ALA A 63 -7.12 -5.23 1.52
C ALA A 63 -6.02 -5.96 2.32
N LEU A 64 -5.95 -5.71 3.63
CA LEU A 64 -4.95 -6.38 4.48
C LEU A 64 -5.09 -7.91 4.46
N GLU A 65 -6.33 -8.40 4.34
CA GLU A 65 -6.65 -9.83 4.23
C GLU A 65 -6.15 -10.47 2.91
N ASP A 66 -5.91 -9.66 1.88
CA ASP A 66 -5.41 -10.11 0.58
C ASP A 66 -3.87 -10.03 0.48
N LEU A 67 -3.21 -9.39 1.46
CA LEU A 67 -1.75 -9.45 1.63
C LEU A 67 -1.39 -10.78 2.29
N GLY A 68 -1.49 -11.87 1.50
CA GLY A 68 -1.14 -13.23 1.93
C GLY A 68 0.24 -13.34 2.54
#